data_AF-A0A7V1V5J5-F1
#
_entry.id   AF-A0A7V1V5J5-F1
#
_cell.length_a   1.000
_cell.length_b   1.000
_cell.length_c   1.000
_cell.angle_alpha   90.00
_cell.angle_beta   90.00
_cell.angle_gamma   90.00
#
_symmetry.space_group_name_H-M   'P 1'
#
loop_
_entity.id
_entity.type
_entity.pdbx_description
1 polymer ?
#
loop_
_entity_poly.entity_id
_entity_poly.type
_entity_poly.pdbx_seq_one_letter_code
_entity_poly.pdbx_strand_id
1 'polypeptide(L)'
;MRGPGGGPVRGPGDRCRAARGRLPSGGCPPPDDGKTACRDCPRQPLGPQSTAADIGGSLPSFPERRAGGGPGVRPLYSFSALDSFLHRLDPRTKLIFALTYLAFSFLLPAPWVLFVAMILIIWVFAGISPKEYYHFLVLMLPIMLGITAVHTILIGGPPYVLQVDLRIWRMGFSAQGLQSGLELAFRLGTMGLAFTVFAMTTDPFHWGMAMYKWGLPYKVAFLFAFAVRLYPLIQEEFLVIQRALRARGSNVLSTPNPLAFFPGVVMAAVPLGLGAIRRSQEMALAMELRGLHIPEHTGRPRVLFREPVLRPLDVAIIALCVVSLVSVIAWRMINR
;
A
#
# COMPACT_ATOMS: atom_id res chain seq x y z
N MET A 1 -9.04 71.46 -54.47
CA MET A 1 -10.00 71.07 -53.41
C MET A 1 -9.34 70.03 -52.53
N ARG A 2 -9.22 70.31 -51.22
CA ARG A 2 -8.58 69.43 -50.22
C ARG A 2 -9.54 68.28 -49.86
N GLY A 3 -9.11 67.02 -50.06
CA GLY A 3 -9.74 65.80 -49.54
C GLY A 3 -9.00 65.29 -48.30
N PRO A 4 -9.66 64.56 -47.38
CA PRO A 4 -9.32 64.53 -45.96
C PRO A 4 -8.10 63.65 -45.65
N GLY A 5 -7.31 64.12 -44.68
CA GLY A 5 -6.05 63.50 -44.26
C GLY A 5 -6.22 62.08 -43.75
N GLY A 6 -5.47 61.16 -44.34
CA GLY A 6 -5.21 59.84 -43.77
C GLY A 6 -4.34 59.99 -42.53
N GLY A 7 -4.91 59.74 -41.34
CA GLY A 7 -4.13 59.56 -40.12
C GLY A 7 -3.22 58.32 -40.23
N PRO A 8 -2.11 58.25 -39.46
CA PRO A 8 -1.14 57.17 -39.59
C PRO A 8 -1.77 55.82 -39.23
N VAL A 9 -1.59 54.83 -40.11
CA VAL A 9 -1.99 53.45 -39.88
C VAL A 9 -1.18 52.89 -38.71
N ARG A 10 -1.79 52.85 -37.52
CA ARG A 10 -1.18 52.28 -36.31
C ARG A 10 -0.96 50.79 -36.49
N GLY A 11 0.29 50.36 -36.35
CA GLY A 11 0.68 48.96 -36.41
C GLY A 11 0.04 48.12 -35.29
N PRO A 12 0.07 46.78 -35.40
CA PRO A 12 -0.57 45.87 -34.43
C PRO A 12 -0.09 46.07 -32.99
N GLY A 13 1.15 46.53 -32.76
CA GLY A 13 1.67 46.84 -31.42
C GLY A 13 1.00 48.05 -30.74
N ASP A 14 0.61 49.06 -31.51
CA ASP A 14 0.01 50.30 -30.97
C ASP A 14 -1.45 50.09 -30.53
N ARG A 15 -2.16 49.14 -31.16
CA ARG A 15 -3.52 48.76 -30.75
C ARG A 15 -3.53 48.06 -29.38
N CYS A 16 -2.55 47.21 -29.10
CA CYS A 16 -2.43 46.52 -27.82
C CYS A 16 -2.10 47.48 -26.66
N ARG A 17 -1.26 48.50 -26.91
CA ARG A 17 -0.90 49.51 -25.90
C ARG A 17 -2.08 50.44 -25.55
N ALA A 18 -2.93 50.78 -26.52
CA ALA A 18 -4.13 51.59 -26.30
C ALA A 18 -5.26 50.82 -25.57
N ALA A 19 -5.37 49.50 -25.76
CA ALA A 19 -6.33 48.65 -25.05
C ALA A 19 -5.96 48.44 -23.57
N ARG A 20 -4.65 48.35 -23.27
CA ARG A 20 -4.13 48.18 -21.90
C ARG A 20 -4.50 49.33 -20.95
N GLY A 21 -4.63 50.54 -21.49
CA GLY A 21 -4.98 51.74 -20.69
C GLY A 21 -6.45 51.83 -20.26
N ARG A 22 -7.34 50.94 -20.72
CA ARG A 22 -8.77 50.96 -20.39
C ARG A 22 -9.22 49.85 -19.43
N LEU A 23 -8.32 48.95 -19.05
CA LEU A 23 -8.64 47.82 -18.17
C LEU A 23 -8.17 48.13 -16.72
N PRO A 24 -9.05 48.00 -15.71
CA PRO A 24 -8.77 48.46 -14.34
C PRO A 24 -7.64 47.70 -13.62
N SER A 25 -7.12 46.61 -14.19
CA SER A 25 -6.08 45.75 -13.59
C SER A 25 -4.85 45.50 -14.48
N GLY A 26 -4.67 46.25 -15.58
CA GLY A 26 -3.49 46.10 -16.45
C GLY A 26 -3.40 44.77 -17.22
N GLY A 27 -4.50 43.99 -17.25
CA GLY A 27 -4.59 42.70 -17.92
C GLY A 27 -4.51 42.78 -19.46
N CYS A 28 -4.10 41.66 -20.08
CA CYS A 28 -4.10 41.51 -21.54
C CYS A 28 -5.53 41.19 -22.04
N PRO A 29 -5.99 41.77 -23.17
CA PRO A 29 -7.32 41.51 -23.73
C PRO A 29 -7.44 40.06 -24.25
N PRO A 30 -8.65 39.48 -24.28
CA PRO A 30 -8.86 38.14 -24.82
C PRO A 30 -8.59 38.09 -26.34
N PRO A 31 -8.15 36.94 -26.88
CA PRO A 31 -7.87 36.80 -28.31
C PRO A 31 -9.18 36.70 -29.10
N ASP A 32 -9.46 37.71 -29.94
CA ASP A 32 -10.52 37.62 -30.95
C ASP A 32 -10.06 36.80 -32.16
N ASP A 33 -11.02 36.13 -32.77
CA ASP A 33 -10.92 35.17 -33.87
C ASP A 33 -9.78 35.44 -34.86
N GLY A 34 -8.74 34.59 -34.74
CA GLY A 34 -7.86 34.23 -35.86
C GLY A 34 -6.70 35.17 -36.22
N LYS A 35 -6.44 36.29 -35.53
CA LYS A 35 -5.25 37.13 -35.86
C LYS A 35 -4.48 37.69 -34.66
N THR A 36 -3.25 37.20 -34.51
CA THR A 36 -2.10 37.76 -33.74
C THR A 36 -2.28 37.97 -32.23
N ALA A 37 -1.81 36.99 -31.44
CA ALA A 37 -1.53 37.17 -30.03
C ALA A 37 -0.37 38.17 -29.81
N CYS A 38 -0.55 39.15 -28.92
CA CYS A 38 0.48 40.14 -28.59
C CYS A 38 1.68 39.43 -27.92
N ARG A 39 2.85 39.48 -28.58
CA ARG A 39 4.08 38.78 -28.16
C ARG A 39 4.69 39.28 -26.84
N ASP A 40 4.27 40.45 -26.35
CA ASP A 40 4.90 41.16 -25.21
C ASP A 40 4.16 41.01 -23.86
N CYS A 41 3.37 39.96 -23.64
CA CYS A 41 2.73 39.69 -22.35
C CYS A 41 3.69 38.81 -21.48
N PRO A 42 4.16 39.27 -20.30
CA PRO A 42 5.10 38.51 -19.49
C PRO A 42 4.43 37.21 -18.98
N ARG A 43 5.08 36.07 -19.19
CA ARG A 43 4.62 34.76 -18.69
C ARG A 43 4.68 34.78 -17.15
N GLN A 44 3.55 35.01 -16.50
CA GLN A 44 3.44 34.84 -15.05
C GLN A 44 3.56 33.36 -14.67
N PRO A 45 4.31 33.01 -13.62
CA PRO A 45 4.39 31.63 -13.13
C PRO A 45 3.04 31.23 -12.51
N LEU A 46 2.47 30.13 -12.99
CA LEU A 46 1.25 29.52 -12.45
C LEU A 46 1.51 29.00 -11.03
N GLY A 47 1.19 29.83 -10.03
CA GLY A 47 0.97 29.39 -8.66
C GLY A 47 -0.37 28.65 -8.52
N PRO A 48 -0.53 27.79 -7.50
CA PRO A 48 -1.74 27.01 -7.33
C PRO A 48 -2.79 27.84 -6.60
N GLN A 49 -3.95 28.06 -7.24
CA GLN A 49 -5.30 28.33 -6.68
C GLN A 49 -6.05 29.42 -7.46
N SER A 50 -7.16 29.02 -8.10
CA SER A 50 -8.36 29.82 -8.41
C SER A 50 -9.28 28.94 -9.28
N THR A 51 -9.88 27.90 -8.69
CA THR A 51 -11.30 27.85 -8.33
C THR A 51 -12.24 28.34 -9.45
N ALA A 52 -12.85 27.37 -10.13
CA ALA A 52 -13.99 27.52 -11.03
C ALA A 52 -15.26 27.92 -10.27
N ALA A 53 -15.24 29.12 -9.69
CA ALA A 53 -16.33 29.71 -8.93
C ALA A 53 -16.71 31.06 -9.54
N ASP A 54 -17.25 31.06 -10.77
CA ASP A 54 -17.97 32.25 -11.26
C ASP A 54 -18.95 31.96 -12.42
N ILE A 55 -19.64 30.81 -12.37
CA ILE A 55 -20.87 30.63 -13.14
C ILE A 55 -21.94 30.14 -12.16
N GLY A 56 -22.62 31.12 -11.55
CA GLY A 56 -23.75 30.91 -10.67
C GLY A 56 -24.97 30.39 -11.43
N GLY A 57 -25.24 29.10 -11.26
CA GLY A 57 -26.56 28.50 -11.38
C GLY A 57 -26.80 27.70 -10.10
N SER A 58 -27.75 28.14 -9.29
CA SER A 58 -28.09 27.61 -7.96
C SER A 58 -28.39 26.10 -8.00
N LEU A 59 -27.39 25.29 -7.65
CA LEU A 59 -27.58 23.92 -7.20
C LEU A 59 -27.37 23.90 -5.69
N PRO A 60 -28.31 23.36 -4.89
CA PRO A 60 -28.13 23.29 -3.46
C PRO A 60 -26.88 22.45 -3.17
N SER A 61 -25.92 23.06 -2.50
CA SER A 61 -24.73 22.41 -1.97
C SER A 61 -25.17 21.27 -1.04
N PHE A 62 -25.19 20.05 -1.55
CA PHE A 62 -25.38 18.88 -0.73
C PHE A 62 -24.22 18.82 0.28
N PRO A 63 -24.51 18.76 1.59
CA PRO A 63 -23.46 18.61 2.58
C PRO A 63 -22.74 17.30 2.27
N GLU A 64 -21.42 17.39 2.13
CA GLU A 64 -20.51 16.25 1.99
C GLU A 64 -20.56 15.42 3.27
N ARG A 65 -21.64 14.65 3.41
CA ARG A 65 -21.76 13.63 4.44
C ARG A 65 -20.62 12.67 4.16
N ARG A 66 -19.70 12.57 5.13
CA ARG A 66 -18.84 11.39 5.33
C ARG A 66 -19.70 10.14 5.13
N ALA A 67 -19.69 9.60 3.93
CA ALA A 67 -20.27 8.30 3.61
C ALA A 67 -19.27 7.23 4.07
N GLY A 68 -19.05 7.20 5.38
CA GLY A 68 -18.21 6.26 6.11
C GLY A 68 -18.95 5.80 7.36
N GLY A 69 -20.22 5.40 7.19
CA GLY A 69 -21.09 4.85 8.22
C GLY A 69 -21.57 3.45 7.84
N GLY A 70 -20.64 2.57 7.48
CA GLY A 70 -20.81 1.12 7.66
C GLY A 70 -20.06 0.72 8.93
N PRO A 71 -20.33 -0.43 9.56
CA PRO A 71 -19.56 -0.88 10.72
C PRO A 71 -18.08 -0.79 10.36
N GLY A 72 -17.36 0.06 11.08
CA GLY A 72 -16.01 0.45 10.77
C GLY A 72 -15.07 -0.73 10.97
N VAL A 73 -14.97 -1.59 9.97
CA VAL A 73 -13.80 -2.42 9.77
C VAL A 73 -12.70 -1.44 9.40
N ARG A 74 -12.01 -0.92 10.43
CA ARG A 74 -10.71 -0.28 10.21
C ARG A 74 -9.90 -1.30 9.41
N PRO A 75 -9.35 -0.93 8.24
CA PRO A 75 -8.56 -1.88 7.49
C PRO A 75 -7.50 -2.44 8.43
N LEU A 76 -7.41 -3.77 8.54
CA LEU A 76 -6.39 -4.44 9.36
C LEU A 76 -4.97 -4.01 8.97
N TYR A 77 -4.84 -3.41 7.79
CA TYR A 77 -3.63 -2.91 7.20
C TYR A 77 -3.86 -1.48 6.69
N SER A 78 -3.50 -0.48 7.50
CA SER A 78 -3.21 0.85 6.99
C SER A 78 -1.71 1.06 7.15
N PHE A 79 -1.00 1.24 6.04
CA PHE A 79 0.40 1.68 6.08
C PHE A 79 0.47 2.95 6.92
N SER A 80 1.12 2.88 8.07
CA SER A 80 1.29 4.03 8.93
C SER A 80 2.52 4.78 8.44
N ALA A 81 2.29 5.92 7.81
CA ALA A 81 3.35 6.80 7.32
C ALA A 81 3.99 7.54 8.52
N LEU A 82 4.59 6.79 9.45
CA LEU A 82 5.41 7.36 10.51
C LEU A 82 6.86 7.50 10.02
N ASP A 83 7.46 8.65 10.29
CA ASP A 83 8.89 8.90 10.08
C ASP A 83 9.70 8.28 11.24
N SER A 84 9.95 6.97 11.16
CA SER A 84 10.77 6.26 12.15
C SER A 84 12.04 5.66 11.55
N PHE A 85 13.05 5.35 12.38
CA PHE A 85 14.33 4.79 11.91
C PHE A 85 14.12 3.52 11.09
N LEU A 86 13.24 2.63 11.56
CA LEU A 86 12.86 1.43 10.81
C LEU A 86 12.18 1.75 9.47
N HIS A 87 11.37 2.81 9.37
CA HIS A 87 10.70 3.17 8.11
C HIS A 87 11.68 3.64 7.03
N ARG A 88 12.79 4.27 7.42
CA ARG A 88 13.81 4.82 6.51
C ARG A 88 14.77 3.77 5.92
N LEU A 89 14.80 2.56 6.46
CA LEU A 89 15.61 1.45 5.94
C LEU A 89 15.11 0.97 4.57
N ASP A 90 16.05 0.49 3.75
CA ASP A 90 15.72 -0.12 2.47
C ASP A 90 14.81 -1.36 2.65
N PRO A 91 13.82 -1.56 1.76
CA PRO A 91 12.88 -2.69 1.82
C PRO A 91 13.59 -4.05 1.73
N ARG A 92 14.77 -4.12 1.11
CA ARG A 92 15.59 -5.34 1.03
C ARG A 92 16.16 -5.74 2.38
N THR A 93 16.71 -4.77 3.12
CA THR A 93 17.28 -4.98 4.45
C THR A 93 16.22 -5.49 5.41
N LYS A 94 15.02 -4.90 5.36
CA LYS A 94 13.87 -5.33 6.17
C LYS A 94 13.44 -6.76 5.86
N LEU A 95 13.42 -7.14 4.58
CA LEU A 95 13.04 -8.49 4.17
C LEU A 95 14.09 -9.51 4.62
N ILE A 96 15.38 -9.20 4.47
CA ILE A 96 16.47 -10.07 4.97
C ILE A 96 16.33 -10.22 6.49
N PHE A 97 16.11 -9.13 7.22
CA PHE A 97 15.89 -9.16 8.67
C PHE A 97 14.69 -10.05 9.05
N ALA A 98 13.55 -9.91 8.37
CA ALA A 98 12.37 -10.74 8.61
C ALA A 98 12.62 -12.22 8.32
N LEU A 99 13.36 -12.55 7.25
CA LEU A 99 13.73 -13.93 6.90
C LEU A 99 14.72 -14.53 7.90
N THR A 100 15.72 -13.75 8.33
CA THR A 100 16.65 -14.15 9.40
C THR A 100 15.88 -14.44 10.68
N TYR A 101 14.88 -13.61 11.01
CA TYR A 101 14.04 -13.81 12.18
C TYR A 101 13.19 -15.09 12.10
N LEU A 102 12.60 -15.33 10.92
CA LEU A 102 11.86 -16.55 10.63
C LEU A 102 12.75 -17.78 10.84
N ALA A 103 13.98 -17.75 10.34
CA ALA A 103 14.95 -18.82 10.54
C ALA A 103 15.31 -19.01 12.03
N PHE A 104 15.62 -17.93 12.76
CA PHE A 104 15.89 -18.01 14.21
C PHE A 104 14.74 -18.65 14.98
N SER A 105 13.50 -18.40 14.59
CA SER A 105 12.33 -18.98 15.22
C SER A 105 12.27 -20.52 15.13
N PHE A 106 12.90 -21.13 14.13
CA PHE A 106 13.04 -22.59 14.03
C PHE A 106 14.31 -23.11 14.71
N LEU A 107 15.37 -22.31 14.71
CA LEU A 107 16.70 -22.72 15.17
C LEU A 107 16.91 -22.54 16.68
N LEU A 108 16.13 -21.71 17.37
CA LEU A 108 16.27 -21.54 18.81
C LEU A 108 15.28 -22.42 19.59
N PRO A 109 15.73 -23.09 20.67
CA PRO A 109 14.86 -23.92 21.50
C PRO A 109 13.89 -23.11 22.36
N ALA A 110 14.16 -21.81 22.58
CA ALA A 110 13.35 -20.93 23.41
C ALA A 110 12.63 -19.83 22.59
N PRO A 111 11.51 -20.15 21.90
CA PRO A 111 10.81 -19.19 21.02
C PRO A 111 10.18 -18.02 21.79
N TRP A 112 9.92 -18.17 23.09
CA TRP A 112 9.38 -17.09 23.93
C TRP A 112 10.37 -15.90 24.06
N VAL A 113 11.68 -16.16 24.11
CA VAL A 113 12.71 -15.10 24.16
C VAL A 113 12.67 -14.27 22.89
N LEU A 114 12.53 -14.93 21.73
CA LEU A 114 12.35 -14.25 20.46
C LEU A 114 11.04 -13.45 20.45
N PHE A 115 9.95 -13.96 21.01
CA PHE A 115 8.71 -13.19 21.03
C PHE A 115 8.88 -11.85 21.76
N VAL A 116 9.50 -11.88 22.94
CA VAL A 116 9.79 -10.69 23.73
C VAL A 116 10.83 -9.78 23.05
N ALA A 117 11.88 -10.36 22.46
CA ALA A 117 12.91 -9.60 21.75
C ALA A 117 12.34 -8.84 20.54
N MET A 118 11.42 -9.43 19.77
CA MET A 118 10.77 -8.73 18.67
C MET A 118 9.94 -7.55 19.17
N ILE A 119 9.18 -7.73 20.26
CA ILE A 119 8.41 -6.62 20.87
C ILE A 119 9.34 -5.48 21.28
N LEU A 120 10.49 -5.81 21.91
CA LEU A 120 11.49 -4.81 22.29
C LEU A 120 12.06 -4.07 21.07
N ILE A 121 12.38 -4.79 20.00
CA ILE A 121 12.89 -4.21 18.75
C ILE A 121 11.87 -3.24 18.15
N ILE A 122 10.59 -3.60 18.15
CA ILE A 122 9.50 -2.72 17.69
C ILE A 122 9.45 -1.45 18.53
N TRP A 123 9.53 -1.60 19.85
CA TRP A 123 9.41 -0.49 20.78
C TRP A 123 10.60 0.49 20.66
N VAL A 124 11.82 -0.03 20.54
CA VAL A 124 13.06 0.75 20.48
C VAL A 124 13.33 1.33 19.08
N PHE A 125 13.19 0.54 18.03
CA PHE A 125 13.62 0.93 16.67
C PHE A 125 12.49 1.45 15.79
N ALA A 126 11.27 0.97 16.00
CA ALA A 126 10.15 1.30 15.14
C ALA A 126 9.36 2.50 15.66
N GLY A 127 9.39 2.80 16.97
CA GLY A 127 8.62 3.92 17.56
C GLY A 127 7.13 3.87 17.22
N ILE A 128 6.64 2.68 16.84
CA ILE A 128 5.28 2.48 16.34
C ILE A 128 4.32 2.60 17.52
N SER A 129 3.20 3.28 17.31
CA SER A 129 2.19 3.44 18.34
C SER A 129 1.69 2.05 18.80
N PRO A 130 1.61 1.75 20.11
CA PRO A 130 1.20 0.44 20.58
C PRO A 130 -0.19 -0.01 20.11
N LYS A 131 -1.01 0.94 19.67
CA LYS A 131 -2.37 0.72 19.17
C LYS A 131 -2.40 -0.05 17.84
N GLU A 132 -1.36 0.09 17.01
CA GLU A 132 -1.30 -0.55 15.69
C GLU A 132 -1.05 -2.06 15.82
N TYR A 133 -0.11 -2.48 16.68
CA TYR A 133 0.16 -3.91 16.89
C TYR A 133 -0.84 -4.58 17.85
N TYR A 134 -1.56 -3.82 18.69
CA TYR A 134 -2.53 -4.37 19.63
C TYR A 134 -3.64 -5.17 18.92
N HIS A 135 -4.14 -4.68 17.78
CA HIS A 135 -5.16 -5.40 17.00
C HIS A 135 -4.63 -6.75 16.51
N PHE A 136 -3.37 -6.80 16.09
CA PHE A 136 -2.72 -8.05 15.70
C PHE A 136 -2.56 -9.00 16.88
N LEU A 137 -2.14 -8.50 18.04
CA LEU A 137 -1.98 -9.31 19.24
C LEU A 137 -3.31 -9.90 19.72
N VAL A 138 -4.39 -9.10 19.70
CA VAL A 138 -5.75 -9.55 20.03
C VAL A 138 -6.25 -10.61 19.05
N LEU A 139 -5.92 -10.50 17.76
CA LEU A 139 -6.28 -11.51 16.77
C LEU A 139 -5.45 -12.79 16.90
N MET A 140 -4.16 -12.68 17.25
CA MET A 140 -3.26 -13.84 17.42
C MET A 140 -3.49 -14.60 18.72
N LEU A 141 -3.93 -13.92 19.78
CA LEU A 141 -4.18 -14.54 21.09
C LEU A 141 -5.10 -15.78 21.02
N PRO A 142 -6.31 -15.75 20.40
CA PRO A 142 -7.16 -16.92 20.31
C PRO A 142 -6.54 -18.05 19.47
N ILE A 143 -5.71 -17.71 18.48
CA ILE A 143 -4.99 -18.70 17.64
C ILE A 143 -3.92 -19.40 18.47
N MET A 144 -3.11 -18.63 19.21
CA MET A 144 -2.10 -19.17 20.13
C MET A 144 -2.74 -20.07 21.21
N LEU A 145 -3.81 -19.59 21.84
CA LEU A 145 -4.56 -20.37 22.83
C LEU A 145 -5.15 -21.64 22.21
N GLY A 146 -5.76 -21.53 21.03
CA GLY A 146 -6.31 -22.67 20.31
C GLY A 146 -5.27 -23.74 20.00
N ILE A 147 -4.08 -23.35 19.52
CA ILE A 147 -2.98 -24.28 19.24
C ILE A 147 -2.47 -24.93 20.52
N THR A 148 -2.29 -24.16 21.60
CA THR A 148 -1.89 -24.73 22.89
C THR A 148 -2.92 -25.72 23.43
N ALA A 149 -4.22 -25.41 23.32
CA ALA A 149 -5.29 -26.27 23.78
C ALA A 149 -5.34 -27.58 22.97
N VAL A 150 -5.28 -27.48 21.64
CA VAL A 150 -5.22 -28.64 20.74
C VAL A 150 -4.00 -29.50 21.04
N HIS A 151 -2.81 -28.93 21.19
CA HIS A 151 -1.59 -29.70 21.52
C HIS A 151 -1.68 -30.36 22.90
N THR A 152 -2.25 -29.68 23.89
CA THR A 152 -2.40 -30.24 25.24
C THR A 152 -3.38 -31.42 25.28
N ILE A 153 -4.37 -31.44 24.38
CA ILE A 153 -5.37 -32.51 24.27
C ILE A 153 -4.86 -33.67 23.38
N LEU A 154 -4.22 -33.37 22.25
CA LEU A 154 -3.80 -34.38 21.26
C LEU A 154 -2.50 -35.09 21.65
N ILE A 155 -1.55 -34.38 22.28
CA ILE A 155 -0.27 -34.97 22.70
C ILE A 155 -0.45 -35.51 24.11
N GLY A 156 -0.94 -36.75 24.18
CA GLY A 156 -0.97 -37.54 25.41
C GLY A 156 0.41 -38.11 25.72
N GLY A 157 1.00 -37.71 26.86
CA GLY A 157 2.28 -38.22 27.33
C GLY A 157 2.40 -38.07 28.85
N PRO A 158 2.87 -39.09 29.59
CA PRO A 158 3.21 -38.93 31.01
C PRO A 158 4.37 -37.92 31.18
N PRO A 159 4.34 -37.04 32.19
CA PRO A 159 3.37 -36.94 33.27
C PRO A 159 2.10 -36.15 32.88
N TYR A 160 0.96 -36.65 33.35
CA TYR A 160 -0.34 -35.99 33.22
C TYR A 160 -0.53 -35.00 34.37
N VAL A 161 -0.89 -33.76 34.06
CA VAL A 161 -1.18 -32.72 35.06
C VAL A 161 -2.61 -32.85 35.60
N LEU A 162 -3.55 -33.31 34.75
CA LEU A 162 -4.95 -33.54 35.12
C LEU A 162 -5.48 -34.72 34.29
N GLN A 163 -5.90 -35.80 34.94
CA GLN A 163 -6.61 -36.90 34.29
C GLN A 163 -8.10 -36.74 34.59
N VAL A 164 -8.89 -36.40 33.57
CA VAL A 164 -10.35 -36.42 33.68
C VAL A 164 -10.82 -37.70 33.01
N ASP A 165 -11.10 -38.72 33.82
CA ASP A 165 -11.69 -39.97 33.34
C ASP A 165 -13.20 -39.77 33.18
N LEU A 166 -13.61 -39.29 32.01
CA LEU A 166 -14.99 -39.40 31.56
C LEU A 166 -15.09 -40.75 30.86
N ARG A 167 -15.98 -41.62 31.35
CA ARG A 167 -16.25 -43.02 30.95
C ARG A 167 -16.41 -43.31 29.44
N ILE A 168 -16.36 -42.28 28.59
CA ILE A 168 -16.53 -42.32 27.13
C ILE A 168 -15.39 -41.58 26.40
N TRP A 169 -14.60 -40.72 27.07
CA TRP A 169 -13.51 -39.92 26.52
C TRP A 169 -12.39 -39.69 27.57
N ARG A 170 -11.21 -40.30 27.37
CA ARG A 170 -10.03 -40.06 28.20
C ARG A 170 -9.32 -38.78 27.74
N MET A 171 -9.70 -37.62 28.28
CA MET A 171 -8.95 -36.37 28.08
C MET A 171 -7.95 -36.22 29.23
N GLY A 172 -6.67 -36.46 28.95
CA GLY A 172 -5.57 -36.20 29.88
C GLY A 172 -4.84 -34.94 29.47
N PHE A 173 -4.78 -33.94 30.35
CA PHE A 173 -3.93 -32.76 30.13
C PHE A 173 -2.48 -33.17 30.40
N SER A 174 -1.67 -33.29 29.35
CA SER A 174 -0.25 -33.63 29.47
C SER A 174 0.60 -32.37 29.73
N ALA A 175 1.55 -32.46 30.67
CA ALA A 175 2.53 -31.40 30.90
C ALA A 175 3.42 -31.17 29.66
N GLN A 176 3.78 -32.26 28.97
CA GLN A 176 4.60 -32.24 27.75
C GLN A 176 3.84 -31.63 26.58
N GLY A 177 2.54 -31.94 26.47
CA GLY A 177 1.64 -31.33 25.48
C GLY A 177 1.49 -29.83 25.67
N LEU A 178 1.40 -29.37 26.93
CA LEU A 178 1.35 -27.94 27.25
C LEU A 178 2.66 -27.23 26.88
N GLN A 179 3.82 -27.78 27.26
CA GLN A 179 5.12 -27.19 26.92
C GLN A 179 5.33 -27.10 25.40
N SER A 180 5.08 -28.20 24.69
CA SER A 180 5.22 -28.25 23.23
C SER A 180 4.24 -27.32 22.51
N GLY A 181 2.99 -27.26 23.00
CA GLY A 181 1.97 -26.36 22.49
C GLY A 181 2.34 -24.90 22.70
N LEU A 182 2.88 -24.55 23.87
CA LEU A 182 3.32 -23.20 24.19
C LEU A 182 4.51 -22.78 23.32
N GLU A 183 5.48 -23.66 23.09
CA GLU A 183 6.59 -23.40 22.17
C GLU A 183 6.10 -23.14 20.74
N LEU A 184 5.16 -23.95 20.24
CA LEU A 184 4.59 -23.77 18.90
C LEU A 184 3.76 -22.48 18.80
N ALA A 185 2.98 -22.15 19.84
CA ALA A 185 2.21 -20.92 19.89
C ALA A 185 3.13 -19.69 19.86
N PHE A 186 4.17 -19.65 20.69
CA PHE A 186 5.14 -18.54 20.66
C PHE A 186 5.88 -18.47 19.34
N ARG A 187 6.21 -19.61 18.71
CA ARG A 187 6.82 -19.67 17.39
C ARG A 187 5.93 -19.09 16.29
N LEU A 188 4.63 -19.35 16.33
CA LEU A 188 3.70 -18.75 15.38
C LEU A 188 3.49 -17.26 15.68
N GLY A 189 3.45 -16.89 16.95
CA GLY A 189 3.40 -15.51 17.40
C GLY A 189 4.61 -14.69 16.91
N THR A 190 5.83 -15.21 17.04
CA THR A 190 7.06 -14.54 16.57
C THR A 190 7.07 -14.32 15.07
N MET A 191 6.70 -15.33 14.29
CA MET A 191 6.61 -15.24 12.84
C MET A 191 5.55 -14.22 12.41
N GLY A 192 4.38 -14.28 13.06
CA GLY A 192 3.31 -13.34 12.85
C GLY A 192 3.77 -11.90 13.13
N LEU A 193 4.39 -11.66 14.28
CA LEU A 193 4.88 -10.34 14.67
C LEU A 193 5.93 -9.81 13.69
N ALA A 194 6.91 -10.64 13.30
CA ALA A 194 7.95 -10.28 12.34
C ALA A 194 7.33 -9.88 10.98
N PHE A 195 6.35 -10.64 10.51
CA PHE A 195 5.62 -10.32 9.28
C PHE A 195 4.82 -9.03 9.40
N THR A 196 4.12 -8.80 10.52
CA THR A 196 3.37 -7.56 10.75
C THR A 196 4.28 -6.33 10.72
N VAL A 197 5.46 -6.40 11.34
CA VAL A 197 6.45 -5.32 11.30
C VAL A 197 6.93 -5.06 9.89
N PHE A 198 7.27 -6.13 9.16
CA PHE A 198 7.68 -6.02 7.77
C PHE A 198 6.59 -5.37 6.91
N ALA A 199 5.35 -5.82 7.06
CA ALA A 199 4.21 -5.33 6.33
C ALA A 199 3.93 -3.86 6.66
N MET A 200 3.94 -3.46 7.94
CA MET A 200 3.66 -2.07 8.33
C MET A 200 4.76 -1.10 7.87
N THR A 201 6.02 -1.53 7.90
CA THR A 201 7.16 -0.63 7.62
C THR A 201 7.59 -0.60 6.16
N THR A 202 6.99 -1.43 5.29
CA THR A 202 7.36 -1.54 3.87
C THR A 202 6.20 -1.13 2.99
N ASP A 203 6.39 -0.05 2.23
CA ASP A 203 5.43 0.32 1.18
C ASP A 203 5.48 -0.73 0.05
N PRO A 204 4.32 -1.31 -0.33
CA PRO A 204 4.25 -2.30 -1.41
C PRO A 204 4.79 -1.77 -2.75
N PHE A 205 4.73 -0.46 -3.02
CA PHE A 205 5.35 0.14 -4.21
C PHE A 205 6.88 0.06 -4.16
N HIS A 206 7.48 0.32 -2.99
CA HIS A 206 8.93 0.21 -2.79
C HIS A 206 9.43 -1.23 -2.91
N TRP A 207 8.60 -2.21 -2.53
CA TRP A 207 8.92 -3.63 -2.69
C TRP A 207 9.03 -4.05 -4.16
N GLY A 208 8.14 -3.57 -5.04
CA GLY A 208 8.24 -3.82 -6.48
C GLY A 208 9.58 -3.33 -7.09
N MET A 209 10.04 -2.16 -6.66
CA MET A 209 11.34 -1.62 -7.07
C MET A 209 12.52 -2.39 -6.45
N ALA A 210 12.34 -2.93 -5.24
CA ALA A 210 13.33 -3.79 -4.61
C ALA A 210 13.55 -5.08 -5.42
N MET A 211 12.47 -5.69 -5.94
CA MET A 211 12.55 -6.88 -6.80
C MET A 211 13.35 -6.63 -8.08
N TYR A 212 13.23 -5.44 -8.69
CA TYR A 212 13.98 -5.11 -9.90
C TYR A 212 15.49 -5.28 -9.73
N LYS A 213 16.09 -4.72 -8.66
CA LYS A 213 17.54 -4.93 -8.44
C LYS A 213 17.92 -6.25 -7.76
N TRP A 214 16.96 -7.14 -7.48
CA TRP A 214 17.26 -8.55 -7.23
C TRP A 214 17.41 -9.38 -8.52
N GLY A 215 17.40 -8.72 -9.68
CA GLY A 215 17.64 -9.35 -10.97
C GLY A 215 16.36 -9.71 -11.72
N LEU A 216 15.18 -9.33 -11.21
CA LEU A 216 13.95 -9.53 -11.96
C LEU A 216 13.90 -8.60 -13.19
N PRO A 217 13.39 -9.08 -14.34
CA PRO A 217 13.17 -8.24 -15.50
C PRO A 217 12.32 -7.02 -15.14
N TYR A 218 12.69 -5.86 -15.69
CA TYR A 218 12.00 -4.59 -15.43
C TYR A 218 10.48 -4.69 -15.64
N LYS A 219 10.03 -5.44 -16.65
CA LYS A 219 8.60 -5.64 -16.96
C LYS A 219 7.82 -6.23 -15.78
N VAL A 220 8.40 -7.20 -15.08
CA VAL A 220 7.76 -7.88 -13.95
C VAL A 220 7.67 -6.95 -12.74
N ALA A 221 8.79 -6.27 -12.42
CA ALA A 221 8.83 -5.31 -11.32
C ALA A 221 7.87 -4.13 -11.55
N PHE A 222 7.81 -3.63 -12.79
CA PHE A 222 6.88 -2.58 -13.20
C PHE A 222 5.42 -3.04 -13.08
N LEU A 223 5.09 -4.23 -13.58
CA LEU A 223 3.74 -4.78 -13.51
C LEU A 223 3.26 -4.93 -12.06
N PHE A 224 4.14 -5.39 -11.17
CA PHE A 224 3.83 -5.49 -9.75
C PHE A 224 3.54 -4.12 -9.13
N ALA A 225 4.44 -3.15 -9.30
CA ALA A 225 4.26 -1.80 -8.77
C ALA A 225 3.01 -1.11 -9.34
N PHE A 226 2.70 -1.38 -10.61
CA PHE A 226 1.50 -0.91 -11.27
C PHE A 226 0.23 -1.52 -10.69
N ALA A 227 0.22 -2.84 -10.45
CA ALA A 227 -0.91 -3.54 -9.86
C ALA A 227 -1.25 -3.02 -8.46
N VAL A 228 -0.23 -2.78 -7.63
CA VAL A 228 -0.38 -2.18 -6.29
C VAL A 228 -1.04 -0.80 -6.38
N ARG A 229 -0.61 0.04 -7.33
CA ARG A 229 -1.22 1.36 -7.56
C ARG A 229 -2.65 1.26 -8.11
N LEU A 230 -2.96 0.21 -8.87
CA LEU A 230 -4.28 -0.01 -9.45
C LEU A 230 -5.31 -0.49 -8.41
N TYR A 231 -4.85 -1.09 -7.31
CA TYR A 231 -5.70 -1.57 -6.21
C TYR A 231 -6.67 -0.51 -5.66
N PRO A 232 -6.24 0.68 -5.21
CA PRO A 232 -7.16 1.70 -4.69
C PRO A 232 -8.20 2.14 -5.73
N LEU A 233 -7.81 2.23 -7.00
CA LEU A 233 -8.74 2.59 -8.08
C LEU A 233 -9.81 1.50 -8.29
N ILE A 234 -9.42 0.23 -8.28
CA ILE A 234 -10.37 -0.90 -8.37
C ILE A 234 -11.28 -0.92 -7.14
N GLN A 235 -10.76 -0.58 -5.97
CA GLN A 235 -11.55 -0.50 -4.74
C GLN A 235 -12.63 0.60 -4.82
N GLU A 236 -12.28 1.79 -5.32
CA GLU A 236 -13.23 2.89 -5.54
C GLU A 236 -14.32 2.50 -6.54
N GLU A 237 -13.94 1.90 -7.66
CA GLU A 237 -14.88 1.41 -8.68
C GLU A 237 -15.82 0.33 -8.12
N PHE A 238 -15.27 -0.62 -7.34
CA PHE A 238 -16.06 -1.62 -6.65
C PHE A 238 -17.09 -0.99 -5.70
N LEU A 239 -16.72 0.06 -4.94
CA LEU A 239 -17.65 0.77 -4.06
C LEU A 239 -18.75 1.49 -4.83
N VAL A 240 -18.44 2.08 -5.99
CA VAL A 240 -19.44 2.71 -6.87
C VAL A 240 -20.43 1.67 -7.39
N ILE A 241 -19.93 0.54 -7.91
CA ILE A 241 -20.76 -0.58 -8.38
C ILE A 241 -21.63 -1.12 -7.25
N GLN A 242 -21.05 -1.34 -6.06
CA GLN A 242 -21.78 -1.80 -4.88
C GLN A 242 -22.92 -0.85 -4.48
N ARG A 243 -22.68 0.47 -4.52
CA ARG A 243 -23.71 1.48 -4.23
C ARG A 243 -24.81 1.50 -5.31
N ALA A 244 -24.44 1.39 -6.58
CA ALA A 244 -25.40 1.33 -7.69
C ALA A 244 -26.28 0.06 -7.62
N LEU A 245 -25.69 -1.08 -7.28
CA LEU A 245 -26.39 -2.34 -7.05
C LEU A 245 -27.38 -2.24 -5.88
N ARG A 246 -26.96 -1.64 -4.76
CA ARG A 246 -27.86 -1.36 -3.62
C ARG A 246 -29.04 -0.46 -4.02
N ALA A 247 -28.81 0.57 -4.85
CA ALA A 247 -29.88 1.44 -5.35
C ALA A 247 -30.88 0.69 -6.26
N ARG A 248 -30.43 -0.36 -6.95
CA ARG A 248 -31.28 -1.25 -7.75
C ARG A 248 -32.00 -2.34 -6.92
N GLY A 249 -31.95 -2.25 -5.59
CA GLY A 249 -32.61 -3.17 -4.68
C GLY A 249 -31.85 -4.49 -4.43
N SER A 250 -30.66 -4.66 -5.00
CA SER A 250 -29.86 -5.87 -4.76
C SER A 250 -29.05 -5.71 -3.46
N ASN A 251 -29.59 -6.22 -2.35
CA ASN A 251 -28.90 -6.27 -1.04
C ASN A 251 -28.05 -7.54 -0.82
N VAL A 252 -27.91 -8.36 -1.85
CA VAL A 252 -27.22 -9.66 -1.84
C VAL A 252 -25.77 -9.62 -1.33
N LEU A 253 -25.03 -8.53 -1.54
CA LEU A 253 -23.66 -8.36 -1.03
C LEU A 253 -23.59 -8.11 0.50
N SER A 254 -24.70 -7.71 1.11
CA SER A 254 -24.77 -7.41 2.56
C SER A 254 -25.45 -8.53 3.36
N THR A 255 -25.95 -9.58 2.69
CA THR A 255 -26.68 -10.68 3.33
C THR A 255 -25.71 -11.74 3.85
N PRO A 256 -25.88 -12.26 5.09
CA PRO A 256 -25.04 -13.33 5.63
C PRO A 256 -25.31 -14.71 5.03
N ASN A 257 -26.34 -14.86 4.19
CA ASN A 257 -26.68 -16.12 3.54
C ASN A 257 -25.76 -16.35 2.31
N PRO A 258 -24.89 -17.38 2.33
CA PRO A 258 -23.95 -17.63 1.24
C PRO A 258 -24.66 -17.90 -0.09
N LEU A 259 -25.82 -18.58 -0.09
CA LEU A 259 -26.56 -18.88 -1.33
C LEU A 259 -27.07 -17.61 -2.03
N ALA A 260 -27.42 -16.58 -1.26
CA ALA A 260 -27.84 -15.28 -1.80
C ALA A 260 -26.63 -14.39 -2.15
N PHE A 261 -25.48 -14.59 -1.49
CA PHE A 261 -24.27 -13.81 -1.69
C PHE A 261 -23.58 -14.11 -3.04
N PHE A 262 -23.43 -15.39 -3.40
CA PHE A 262 -22.79 -15.82 -4.64
C PHE A 262 -23.31 -15.12 -5.92
N PRO A 263 -24.63 -15.12 -6.22
CA PRO A 263 -25.14 -14.45 -7.42
C PRO A 263 -24.90 -12.93 -7.38
N GLY A 264 -24.89 -12.32 -6.19
CA GLY A 264 -24.54 -10.92 -6.01
C GLY A 264 -23.10 -10.60 -6.38
N VAL A 265 -22.15 -11.46 -5.98
CA VAL A 265 -20.74 -11.31 -6.36
C VAL A 265 -20.56 -11.37 -7.86
N VAL A 266 -21.22 -12.33 -8.54
CA VAL A 266 -21.18 -12.44 -10.00
C VAL A 266 -21.71 -11.16 -10.66
N MET A 267 -22.83 -10.62 -10.19
CA MET A 267 -23.44 -9.40 -10.71
C MET A 267 -22.52 -8.17 -10.58
N ALA A 268 -21.71 -8.08 -9.52
CA ALA A 268 -20.71 -7.03 -9.34
C ALA A 268 -19.41 -7.29 -10.13
N ALA A 269 -19.02 -8.55 -10.30
CA ALA A 269 -17.77 -8.94 -10.95
C ALA A 269 -17.79 -8.66 -12.46
N VAL A 270 -18.91 -8.89 -13.15
CA VAL A 270 -19.04 -8.63 -14.59
C VAL A 270 -18.75 -7.17 -14.97
N PRO A 271 -19.42 -6.14 -14.40
CA PRO A 271 -19.14 -4.75 -14.73
C PRO A 271 -17.73 -4.32 -14.32
N LEU A 272 -17.24 -4.79 -13.18
CA LEU A 272 -15.86 -4.51 -12.73
C LEU A 272 -14.83 -5.09 -13.71
N GLY A 273 -15.06 -6.31 -14.20
CA GLY A 273 -14.20 -6.96 -15.19
C GLY A 273 -14.17 -6.24 -16.53
N LEU A 274 -15.34 -5.81 -17.03
CA LEU A 274 -15.42 -5.01 -18.26
C LEU A 274 -14.71 -3.65 -18.11
N GLY A 275 -14.84 -3.00 -16.95
CA GLY A 275 -14.11 -1.78 -16.61
C GLY A 275 -12.59 -1.99 -16.61
N ALA A 276 -12.13 -3.09 -16.02
CA ALA A 276 -10.72 -3.46 -15.98
C ALA A 276 -10.12 -3.71 -17.39
N ILE A 277 -10.87 -4.35 -18.29
CA ILE A 277 -10.42 -4.60 -19.68
C ILE A 277 -10.29 -3.28 -20.46
N ARG A 278 -11.28 -2.39 -20.37
CA ARG A 278 -11.20 -1.08 -21.06
C ARG A 278 -10.03 -0.26 -20.55
N ARG A 279 -9.87 -0.20 -19.22
CA ARG A 279 -8.79 0.50 -18.58
C ARG A 279 -7.42 -0.06 -18.97
N SER A 280 -7.28 -1.38 -19.06
CA SER A 280 -6.01 -1.98 -19.46
C SER A 280 -5.65 -1.64 -20.91
N GLN A 281 -6.63 -1.59 -21.81
CA GLN A 281 -6.45 -1.14 -23.20
C GLN A 281 -6.01 0.34 -23.28
N GLU A 282 -6.68 1.22 -22.55
CA GLU A 282 -6.33 2.65 -22.48
C GLU A 282 -4.92 2.86 -21.91
N MET A 283 -4.57 2.12 -20.85
CA MET A 283 -3.25 2.17 -20.23
C MET A 283 -2.17 1.62 -21.16
N ALA A 284 -2.43 0.53 -21.88
CA ALA A 284 -1.51 -0.03 -22.87
C ALA A 284 -1.24 0.96 -24.01
N LEU A 285 -2.29 1.56 -24.57
CA LEU A 285 -2.17 2.56 -25.64
C LEU A 285 -1.39 3.79 -25.15
N ALA A 286 -1.70 4.30 -23.96
CA ALA A 286 -0.97 5.43 -23.37
C ALA A 286 0.51 5.09 -23.10
N MET A 287 0.82 3.86 -22.71
CA MET A 287 2.19 3.39 -22.53
C MET A 287 2.94 3.26 -23.85
N GLU A 288 2.27 2.81 -24.91
CA GLU A 288 2.84 2.72 -26.25
C GLU A 288 3.16 4.12 -26.81
N LEU A 289 2.24 5.08 -26.69
CA LEU A 289 2.46 6.47 -27.09
C LEU A 289 3.59 7.15 -26.31
N ARG A 290 3.79 6.79 -25.04
CA ARG A 290 4.92 7.27 -24.22
C ARG A 290 6.24 6.57 -24.53
N GLY A 291 6.25 5.61 -25.45
CA GLY A 291 7.47 4.92 -25.86
C GLY A 291 8.00 3.93 -24.83
N LEU A 292 7.11 3.25 -24.09
CA LEU A 292 7.49 2.24 -23.10
C LEU A 292 8.40 1.13 -23.71
N HIS A 293 8.24 0.81 -24.99
CA HIS A 293 9.01 -0.22 -25.70
C HIS A 293 10.43 0.23 -26.13
N ILE A 294 10.71 1.54 -26.19
CA ILE A 294 11.96 2.08 -26.75
C ILE A 294 13.24 1.54 -26.07
N PRO A 295 13.32 1.43 -24.72
CA PRO A 295 14.54 0.96 -24.06
C PRO A 295 14.90 -0.49 -24.39
N GLU A 296 13.89 -1.33 -24.65
CA GLU A 296 14.07 -2.72 -25.02
C GLU A 296 14.62 -2.85 -26.45
N HIS A 297 14.13 -2.03 -27.39
CA HIS A 297 14.63 -1.99 -28.76
C HIS A 297 16.01 -1.33 -28.90
N THR A 298 16.38 -0.43 -27.99
CA THR A 298 17.64 0.32 -28.05
C THR A 298 18.75 -0.32 -27.20
N GLY A 299 18.46 -1.35 -26.42
CA GLY A 299 19.41 -1.99 -25.50
C GLY A 299 19.90 -1.09 -24.37
N ARG A 300 19.22 0.04 -24.10
CA ARG A 300 19.61 1.00 -23.07
C ARG A 300 18.88 0.69 -21.75
N PRO A 301 19.58 0.74 -20.60
CA PRO A 301 18.92 0.60 -19.32
C PRO A 301 17.94 1.76 -19.09
N ARG A 302 16.77 1.45 -18.53
CA ARG A 302 15.81 2.49 -18.16
C ARG A 302 16.35 3.32 -17.01
N VAL A 303 16.15 4.64 -17.11
CA VAL A 303 16.41 5.55 -15.99
C VAL A 303 15.26 5.42 -15.00
N LEU A 304 15.57 5.01 -13.77
CA LEU A 304 14.61 4.92 -12.70
C LEU A 304 14.57 6.27 -11.96
N PHE A 305 13.41 6.91 -11.88
CA PHE A 305 13.26 8.19 -11.16
C PHE A 305 13.57 8.06 -9.65
N ARG A 306 13.30 6.89 -9.06
CA ARG A 306 13.59 6.59 -7.66
C ARG A 306 14.33 5.27 -7.58
N GLU A 307 15.64 5.36 -7.42
CA GLU A 307 16.48 4.19 -7.19
C GLU A 307 16.57 3.90 -5.69
N PRO A 308 16.23 2.68 -5.24
CA PRO A 308 16.62 2.23 -3.91
C PRO A 308 18.15 2.06 -3.91
N VAL A 309 18.85 3.00 -3.30
CA VAL A 309 20.31 2.97 -3.11
C VAL A 309 20.58 2.48 -1.70
N LEU A 310 21.23 1.33 -1.62
CA LEU A 310 21.68 0.74 -0.36
C LEU A 310 22.60 1.72 0.36
N ARG A 311 22.18 2.19 1.53
CA ARG A 311 23.07 3.00 2.39
C ARG A 311 24.11 2.08 3.02
N PRO A 312 25.30 2.58 3.39
CA PRO A 312 26.31 1.76 4.07
C PRO A 312 25.78 1.14 5.38
N LEU A 313 24.85 1.82 6.04
CA LEU A 313 24.13 1.31 7.21
C LEU A 313 23.28 0.07 6.88
N ASP A 314 22.58 0.07 5.74
CA ASP A 314 21.80 -1.08 5.27
C ASP A 314 22.69 -2.31 5.03
N VAL A 315 23.87 -2.10 4.43
CA VAL A 315 24.85 -3.16 4.20
C VAL A 315 25.39 -3.72 5.52
N ALA A 316 25.68 -2.86 6.49
CA ALA A 316 26.12 -3.30 7.82
C ALA A 316 25.06 -4.15 8.53
N ILE A 317 23.78 -3.77 8.45
CA ILE A 317 22.67 -4.54 9.03
C ILE A 317 22.52 -5.89 8.33
N ILE A 318 22.60 -5.93 7.00
CA ILE A 318 22.54 -7.18 6.23
C ILE A 318 23.68 -8.11 6.65
N ALA A 319 24.91 -7.59 6.71
CA ALA A 319 26.07 -8.36 7.12
C ALA A 319 25.90 -8.93 8.54
N LEU A 320 25.41 -8.11 9.48
CA LEU A 320 25.13 -8.54 10.85
C LEU A 320 24.07 -9.66 10.90
N CYS A 321 22.99 -9.54 10.12
CA CYS A 321 21.93 -10.56 10.04
C CYS A 321 22.47 -11.88 9.48
N VAL A 322 23.30 -11.83 8.44
CA VAL A 322 23.90 -13.03 7.84
C VAL A 322 24.90 -13.68 8.79
N VAL A 323 25.79 -12.90 9.41
CA VAL A 323 26.79 -13.41 10.35
C VAL A 323 26.12 -14.07 11.55
N SER A 324 25.14 -13.40 12.17
CA SER A 324 24.39 -13.96 13.31
C SER A 324 23.65 -15.25 12.95
N LEU A 325 23.07 -15.35 11.75
CA LEU A 325 22.43 -16.57 11.28
C LEU A 325 23.43 -17.73 11.17
N VAL A 326 24.58 -17.48 10.52
CA VAL A 326 25.64 -18.48 10.35
C VAL A 326 26.19 -18.92 11.71
N SER A 327 26.41 -18.00 12.64
CA SER A 327 26.87 -18.32 13.99
C SER A 327 25.89 -19.22 14.75
N VAL A 328 24.59 -18.97 14.67
CA VAL A 328 23.58 -19.82 15.33
C VAL A 328 23.46 -21.19 14.66
N ILE A 329 23.55 -21.25 13.33
CA ILE A 329 23.60 -22.53 12.60
C ILE A 329 24.82 -23.34 13.05
N ALA A 330 26.00 -22.72 13.09
CA ALA A 330 27.24 -23.37 13.49
C ALA A 330 27.16 -23.88 14.94
N TRP A 331 26.66 -23.05 15.86
CA TRP A 331 26.43 -23.45 17.25
C TRP A 331 25.43 -24.60 17.38
N ARG A 332 24.37 -24.62 16.57
CA ARG A 332 23.42 -25.71 16.57
C ARG A 332 23.97 -26.99 15.95
N MET A 333 24.87 -26.88 14.97
CA MET A 333 25.56 -28.05 14.40
C MET A 333 26.58 -28.64 15.37
N ILE A 334 27.29 -27.81 16.14
CA ILE A 334 28.31 -28.31 17.09
C ILE A 334 27.69 -28.94 18.35
N ASN A 335 26.48 -28.53 18.71
CA ASN A 335 25.76 -28.99 19.90
C ASN A 335 24.72 -30.09 19.59
N ARG A 336 24.80 -30.69 18.40
CA ARG A 336 23.95 -31.81 17.96
C ARG A 336 24.74 -33.10 17.95
#